data_AF-A0A7S2L271-F1
#
_entry.id   AF-A0A7S2L271-F1
#
_cell.length_a   1.000
_cell.length_b   1.000
_cell.length_c   1.000
_cell.angle_alpha   90.00
_cell.angle_beta   90.00
_cell.angle_gamma   90.00
#
_symmetry.space_group_name_H-M   'P 1'
#
loop_
_entity.id
_entity.type
_entity.pdbx_description
1 polymer ?
#
loop_
_entity_poly.entity_id
_entity_poly.type
_entity_poly.pdbx_seq_one_letter_code
_entity_poly.pdbx_strand_id
1 'polypeptide(L)'
;IRTFCEILVFLSKTSGVNSLSYQYDAMVKKQEQMYALLLMCLALNPRPVEETIEKTIREKHPEKQARLQRGEELCFEELFTYACPKFVPATAPDYTSPEGKLNEAHQRQLQLFLKEMQQQLVLPRIGAYMKLYTAITTAKLAQLCDMDTDALRDQLMCVV
;
A
#
# COMPACT_ATOMS: atom_id res chain seq x y z
N ILE A 1 -5.86 5.88 4.15
CA ILE A 1 -4.84 6.88 4.59
C ILE A 1 -5.31 7.66 5.80
N ARG A 2 -6.37 8.50 5.70
CA ARG A 2 -6.85 9.32 6.83
C ARG A 2 -7.09 8.54 8.13
N THR A 3 -7.83 7.43 8.07
CA THR A 3 -8.09 6.57 9.22
C THR A 3 -6.81 5.97 9.83
N PHE A 4 -5.84 5.55 8.99
CA PHE A 4 -4.53 5.09 9.48
C PHE A 4 -3.79 6.21 10.21
N CYS A 5 -3.82 7.43 9.68
CA CYS A 5 -3.17 8.57 10.33
C CYS A 5 -3.79 8.89 11.70
N GLU A 6 -5.12 8.98 11.77
CA GLU A 6 -5.85 9.25 13.02
C GLU A 6 -5.54 8.18 14.09
N ILE A 7 -5.53 6.90 13.71
CA ILE A 7 -5.21 5.79 14.63
C ILE A 7 -3.73 5.83 15.05
N LEU A 8 -2.79 6.07 14.13
CA LEU A 8 -1.36 6.10 14.45
C LEU A 8 -0.99 7.26 15.37
N VAL A 9 -1.60 8.43 15.18
CA VAL A 9 -1.44 9.59 16.07
C VAL A 9 -2.00 9.29 17.45
N PHE A 10 -3.18 8.66 17.53
CA PHE A 10 -3.76 8.22 18.79
C PHE A 10 -2.83 7.24 19.52
N LEU A 11 -2.34 6.20 18.84
CA LEU A 11 -1.45 5.19 19.43
C LEU A 11 -0.13 5.78 19.90
N SER A 12 0.43 6.74 19.17
CA SER A 12 1.65 7.47 19.59
C SER A 12 1.44 8.15 20.95
N LYS A 13 0.28 8.80 21.15
CA LYS A 13 -0.07 9.50 22.40
C LYS A 13 -0.38 8.55 23.57
N THR A 14 -0.96 7.38 23.30
CA THR A 14 -1.37 6.42 24.36
C THR A 14 -0.25 5.45 24.77
N SER A 15 0.84 5.38 24.01
CA SER A 15 1.95 4.43 24.23
C SER A 15 2.59 4.47 25.63
N GLY A 16 2.54 5.59 26.35
CA GLY A 16 3.10 5.69 27.71
C GLY A 16 2.23 5.11 28.83
N VAL A 17 0.91 5.07 28.64
CA VAL A 17 -0.07 4.74 29.69
C VAL A 17 -0.29 3.23 29.83
N ASN A 18 -0.10 2.47 28.74
CA ASN A 18 -0.38 1.04 28.67
C ASN A 18 0.87 0.13 28.75
N SER A 19 2.03 0.68 29.10
CA SER A 19 3.33 -0.02 29.14
C SER A 19 3.39 -1.20 30.11
N LEU A 20 2.50 -1.25 31.11
CA LEU A 20 2.40 -2.35 32.09
C LEU A 20 1.46 -3.48 31.65
N SER A 21 0.76 -3.33 30.52
CA SER A 21 -0.20 -4.33 30.04
C SER A 21 0.48 -5.38 29.17
N TYR A 22 0.12 -6.66 29.35
CA TYR A 22 0.61 -7.77 28.52
C TYR A 22 0.32 -7.58 27.01
N GLN A 23 -0.67 -6.75 26.68
CA GLN A 23 -1.06 -6.47 25.30
C GLN A 23 -0.21 -5.38 24.63
N TYR A 24 0.67 -4.71 25.38
CA TYR A 24 1.50 -3.62 24.88
C TYR A 24 2.38 -4.04 23.70
N ASP A 25 3.10 -5.15 23.83
CA ASP A 25 3.99 -5.65 22.77
C ASP A 25 3.22 -6.04 21.50
N ALA A 26 2.02 -6.58 21.65
CA ALA A 26 1.14 -6.89 20.52
C ALA A 26 0.66 -5.59 19.84
N MET A 27 0.34 -4.56 20.63
CA MET A 27 -0.08 -3.25 20.11
C MET A 27 1.05 -2.54 19.36
N VAL A 28 2.29 -2.58 19.88
CA VAL A 28 3.47 -2.01 19.23
C VAL A 28 3.73 -2.70 17.88
N LYS A 29 3.69 -4.04 17.84
CA LYS A 29 3.81 -4.78 16.57
C LYS A 29 2.73 -4.40 15.57
N LYS A 30 1.48 -4.26 16.03
CA LYS A 30 0.36 -3.81 15.19
C LYS A 30 0.57 -2.38 14.68
N GLN A 31 1.13 -1.51 15.50
CA GLN A 31 1.49 -0.14 15.10
C GLN A 31 2.53 -0.15 13.98
N GLU A 32 3.55 -0.99 14.06
CA GLU A 32 4.55 -1.15 12.99
C GLU A 32 3.95 -1.73 11.70
N GLN A 33 3.06 -2.73 11.81
CA GLN A 33 2.31 -3.24 10.65
C GLN A 33 1.45 -2.14 10.01
N MET A 34 0.82 -1.27 10.80
CA MET A 34 0.07 -0.14 10.26
C MET A 34 0.95 0.88 9.53
N TYR A 35 2.17 1.16 10.01
CA TYR A 35 3.13 2.00 9.29
C TYR A 35 3.53 1.37 7.95
N ALA A 36 3.75 0.05 7.90
CA ALA A 36 4.03 -0.69 6.67
C ALA A 36 2.89 -0.58 5.64
N LEU A 37 1.62 -0.74 6.07
CA LEU A 37 0.46 -0.56 5.20
C LEU A 37 0.33 0.89 4.72
N LEU A 38 0.55 1.86 5.60
CA LEU A 38 0.48 3.28 5.26
C LEU A 38 1.54 3.64 4.20
N LEU A 39 2.77 3.13 4.35
CA LEU A 39 3.85 3.32 3.39
C LEU A 39 3.46 2.84 1.98
N MET A 40 2.86 1.64 1.87
CA MET A 40 2.36 1.14 0.59
C MET A 40 1.26 2.03 0.02
N CYS A 41 0.30 2.47 0.84
CA CYS A 41 -0.75 3.39 0.38
C CYS A 41 -0.19 4.74 -0.12
N LEU A 42 0.85 5.27 0.53
CA LEU A 42 1.48 6.54 0.14
C LEU A 42 2.29 6.42 -1.13
N ALA A 43 2.88 5.25 -1.38
CA ALA A 43 3.59 4.97 -2.64
C ALA A 43 2.62 4.90 -3.82
N LEU A 44 1.46 4.26 -3.64
CA LEU A 44 0.42 4.15 -4.67
C LEU A 44 -0.33 5.47 -4.89
N ASN A 45 -0.60 6.23 -3.82
CA ASN A 45 -1.28 7.52 -3.90
C ASN A 45 -0.50 8.60 -3.12
N PRO A 46 0.39 9.35 -3.78
CA PRO A 46 1.15 10.42 -3.15
C PRO A 46 0.22 11.53 -2.66
N ARG A 47 0.06 11.63 -1.33
CA ARG A 47 -0.72 12.69 -0.67
C ARG A 47 0.08 13.25 0.51
N PRO A 48 -0.07 14.55 0.81
CA PRO A 48 0.51 15.11 2.02
C PRO A 48 -0.10 14.42 3.25
N VAL A 49 0.75 14.09 4.20
CA VAL A 49 0.40 13.43 5.46
C VAL A 49 0.70 14.40 6.60
N GLU A 50 0.17 14.11 7.79
CA GLU A 50 0.48 14.89 8.98
C GLU A 50 1.98 14.82 9.32
N GLU A 51 2.56 15.95 9.71
CA GLU A 51 4.00 16.13 9.94
C GLU A 51 4.58 15.11 10.95
N THR A 52 3.83 14.80 12.01
CA THR A 52 4.22 13.82 13.04
C THR A 52 4.48 12.44 12.44
N ILE A 53 3.62 12.01 11.51
CA ILE A 53 3.72 10.71 10.86
C ILE A 53 4.84 10.72 9.84
N GLU A 54 4.95 11.80 9.06
CA GLU A 54 6.02 11.93 8.07
C GLU A 54 7.40 11.86 8.72
N LYS A 55 7.57 12.56 9.86
CA LYS A 55 8.80 12.52 10.66
C LYS A 55 9.09 11.10 11.14
N THR A 56 8.09 10.41 11.70
CA THR A 56 8.25 9.04 12.21
C THR A 56 8.63 8.06 11.09
N ILE A 57 8.01 8.18 9.91
CA ILE A 57 8.34 7.35 8.74
C ILE A 57 9.78 7.62 8.28
N ARG A 58 10.17 8.89 8.19
CA ARG A 58 11.50 9.30 7.74
C ARG A 58 12.61 8.85 8.70
N GLU A 59 12.31 8.79 10.00
CA GLU A 59 13.25 8.31 11.02
C GLU A 59 13.34 6.78 11.07
N LYS A 60 12.20 6.06 11.00
CA LYS A 60 12.17 4.60 11.20
C LYS A 60 12.29 3.77 9.93
N HIS A 61 11.80 4.26 8.80
CA HIS A 61 11.70 3.49 7.55
C HIS A 61 12.14 4.26 6.29
N PRO A 62 13.27 5.01 6.31
CA PRO A 62 13.70 5.83 5.16
C PRO A 62 14.02 4.97 3.92
N GLU A 63 14.68 3.83 4.12
CA GLU A 63 15.07 2.94 3.01
C GLU A 63 13.85 2.30 2.34
N LYS A 64 12.91 1.78 3.13
CA LYS A 64 11.68 1.18 2.61
C LYS A 64 10.83 2.21 1.87
N GLN A 65 10.74 3.42 2.39
CA GLN A 65 10.05 4.52 1.72
C GLN A 65 10.67 4.83 0.34
N ALA A 66 12.00 4.90 0.26
CA ALA A 66 12.69 5.17 -1.00
C ALA A 66 12.53 4.04 -2.03
N ARG A 67 12.60 2.77 -1.60
CA ARG A 67 12.38 1.59 -2.46
C ARG A 67 10.95 1.54 -3.01
N LEU A 68 9.95 1.81 -2.17
CA LEU A 68 8.56 1.87 -2.58
C LEU A 68 8.27 3.02 -3.57
N GLN A 69 8.87 4.20 -3.38
CA GLN A 69 8.72 5.33 -4.31
C GLN A 69 9.31 5.04 -5.70
N ARG A 70 10.30 4.13 -5.79
CA ARG A 70 10.83 3.66 -7.06
C ARG A 70 9.96 2.59 -7.72
N GLY A 71 8.93 2.09 -7.03
CA GLY A 71 8.08 1.01 -7.54
C GLY A 71 8.70 -0.38 -7.45
N GLU A 72 9.62 -0.62 -6.50
CA GLU A 72 10.29 -1.91 -6.38
C GLU A 72 9.34 -3.00 -5.82
N GLU A 73 8.93 -3.93 -6.68
CA GLU A 73 7.93 -4.98 -6.39
C GLU A 73 8.28 -5.85 -5.17
N LEU A 74 9.56 -6.22 -5.03
CA LEU A 74 10.02 -7.04 -3.90
C LEU A 74 9.75 -6.36 -2.55
N CYS A 75 9.89 -5.03 -2.48
CA CYS A 75 9.63 -4.29 -1.24
C CYS A 75 8.13 -4.28 -0.89
N PHE A 76 7.26 -4.23 -1.90
CA PHE A 76 5.81 -4.35 -1.72
C PHE A 76 5.43 -5.76 -1.23
N GLU A 77 6.03 -6.80 -1.80
CA GLU A 77 5.78 -8.19 -1.37
C GLU A 77 6.22 -8.45 0.07
N GLU A 78 7.40 -7.98 0.46
CA GLU A 78 7.91 -8.07 1.82
C GLU A 78 6.99 -7.37 2.83
N LEU A 79 6.56 -6.14 2.51
CA LEU A 79 5.69 -5.35 3.38
C LEU A 79 4.28 -5.91 3.45
N PHE A 80 3.74 -6.41 2.34
CA PHE A 80 2.45 -7.09 2.29
C PHE A 80 2.46 -8.33 3.18
N THR A 81 3.48 -9.18 3.02
CA THR A 81 3.62 -10.42 3.82
C THR A 81 3.78 -10.11 5.31
N TYR A 82 4.48 -9.03 5.66
CA TYR A 82 4.67 -8.61 7.06
C TYR A 82 3.40 -8.03 7.69
N ALA A 83 2.68 -7.19 6.94
CA ALA A 83 1.63 -6.33 7.50
C ALA A 83 0.21 -6.86 7.28
N CYS A 84 -0.02 -7.70 6.27
CA CYS A 84 -1.34 -8.23 5.99
C CYS A 84 -1.78 -9.25 7.05
N PRO A 85 -3.08 -9.27 7.38
CA PRO A 85 -3.64 -10.30 8.23
C PRO A 85 -3.55 -11.68 7.54
N LYS A 86 -3.64 -12.75 8.34
CA LYS A 86 -3.70 -14.10 7.79
C LYS A 86 -4.98 -14.28 6.98
N PHE A 87 -4.85 -14.64 5.72
CA PHE A 87 -5.98 -14.91 4.84
C PHE A 87 -6.56 -16.29 5.10
N VAL A 88 -7.89 -16.40 5.06
CA VAL A 88 -8.60 -17.66 5.24
C VAL A 88 -9.11 -18.15 3.87
N PRO A 89 -8.84 -19.41 3.47
CA PRO A 89 -9.38 -19.95 2.23
C PRO A 89 -10.90 -20.13 2.33
N ALA A 90 -11.62 -19.80 1.26
CA ALA A 90 -13.08 -19.93 1.17
C ALA A 90 -13.55 -21.38 0.92
N THR A 91 -12.61 -22.29 0.65
CA THR A 91 -12.86 -23.71 0.40
C THR A 91 -12.79 -24.50 1.71
N ALA A 92 -13.58 -25.57 1.82
CA ALA A 92 -13.46 -26.51 2.94
C ALA A 92 -12.01 -27.01 3.09
N PRO A 93 -11.49 -27.12 4.33
CA PRO A 93 -10.16 -27.66 4.56
C PRO A 93 -10.09 -29.09 4.00
N ASP A 94 -9.14 -29.33 3.11
CA ASP A 94 -8.87 -30.66 2.60
C ASP A 94 -8.09 -31.44 3.68
N TYR A 95 -8.74 -32.43 4.29
CA TYR A 95 -8.15 -33.25 5.35
C TYR A 95 -7.29 -34.40 4.80
N THR A 96 -7.23 -34.59 3.48
CA THR A 96 -6.49 -35.70 2.84
C THR A 96 -5.01 -35.40 2.62
N SER A 97 -4.61 -34.13 2.64
CA SER A 97 -3.21 -33.69 2.57
C SER A 97 -2.81 -32.99 3.88
N PRO A 98 -1.80 -33.49 4.61
CA PRO A 98 -1.39 -32.93 5.91
C PRO A 98 -0.80 -31.51 5.81
N GLU A 99 -0.31 -31.12 4.64
CA GLU A 99 0.19 -29.77 4.33
C GLU A 99 -0.87 -28.95 3.57
N GLY A 100 -2.12 -29.04 4.03
CA GLY A 100 -3.27 -28.34 3.44
C GLY A 100 -2.94 -26.91 3.03
N LYS A 101 -3.51 -26.49 1.90
CA LYS A 101 -3.35 -25.25 1.10
C LYS A 101 -3.51 -23.90 1.84
N LEU A 102 -3.07 -23.81 3.09
CA LEU A 102 -3.13 -22.63 3.96
C LEU A 102 -2.44 -21.42 3.33
N ASN A 103 -1.36 -21.65 2.58
CA ASN A 103 -0.62 -20.58 1.90
C ASN A 103 -1.23 -20.17 0.56
N GLU A 104 -2.14 -20.96 -0.03
CA GLU A 104 -2.73 -20.65 -1.35
C GLU A 104 -3.56 -19.36 -1.28
N ALA A 105 -4.31 -19.17 -0.18
CA ALA A 105 -5.10 -17.96 0.03
C ALA A 105 -4.21 -16.71 0.10
N HIS A 106 -3.08 -16.78 0.84
CA HIS A 106 -2.13 -15.67 0.92
C HIS A 106 -1.46 -15.38 -0.42
N GLN A 107 -0.95 -16.42 -1.10
CA GLN A 107 -0.30 -16.27 -2.41
C GLN A 107 -1.25 -15.68 -3.45
N ARG A 108 -2.51 -16.11 -3.47
CA ARG A 108 -3.52 -15.55 -4.38
C ARG A 108 -3.75 -14.06 -4.12
N GLN A 109 -3.89 -13.66 -2.86
CA GLN A 109 -4.09 -12.24 -2.49
C GLN A 109 -2.87 -11.39 -2.81
N LEU A 110 -1.66 -11.92 -2.55
CA LEU A 110 -0.41 -11.27 -2.93
C LEU A 110 -0.31 -11.05 -4.44
N GLN A 111 -0.63 -12.07 -5.26
CA GLN A 111 -0.61 -11.95 -6.72
C GLN A 111 -1.61 -10.91 -7.24
N LEU A 112 -2.82 -10.88 -6.68
CA LEU A 112 -3.82 -9.86 -7.01
C LEU A 112 -3.32 -8.47 -6.65
N PHE A 113 -2.75 -8.32 -5.45
CA PHE A 113 -2.19 -7.06 -4.97
C PHE A 113 -1.05 -6.56 -5.88
N LEU A 114 -0.08 -7.40 -6.24
CA LEU A 114 1.03 -7.01 -7.10
C LEU A 114 0.53 -6.58 -8.50
N LYS A 115 -0.46 -7.27 -9.05
CA LYS A 115 -1.08 -6.90 -10.32
C LYS A 115 -1.79 -5.54 -10.24
N GLU A 116 -2.56 -5.29 -9.19
CA GLU A 116 -3.21 -3.98 -8.98
C GLU A 116 -2.19 -2.87 -8.75
N MET A 117 -1.13 -3.15 -7.99
CA MET A 117 -0.04 -2.21 -7.72
C MET A 117 0.63 -1.73 -9.01
N GLN A 118 0.98 -2.65 -9.93
CA GLN A 118 1.58 -2.30 -11.22
C GLN A 118 0.69 -1.34 -12.03
N GLN A 119 -0.63 -1.55 -12.01
CA GLN A 119 -1.58 -0.68 -12.68
C GLN A 119 -1.65 0.71 -12.02
N GLN A 120 -1.69 0.74 -10.68
CA GLN A 120 -1.83 1.98 -9.91
C GLN A 120 -0.58 2.88 -9.95
N LEU A 121 0.64 2.32 -10.12
CA LEU A 121 1.88 3.11 -10.19
C LEU A 121 1.93 4.11 -11.36
N VAL A 122 1.16 3.88 -12.43
CA VAL A 122 1.12 4.78 -13.60
C VAL A 122 0.22 5.99 -13.33
N LEU A 123 -0.74 5.89 -12.41
CA LEU A 123 -1.76 6.93 -12.18
C LEU A 123 -1.18 8.25 -11.66
N PRO A 124 -0.22 8.29 -10.71
CA PRO A 124 0.40 9.55 -10.30
C PRO A 124 1.05 10.30 -11.46
N ARG A 125 1.64 9.59 -12.42
CA ARG A 125 2.25 10.18 -13.63
C ARG A 125 1.18 10.84 -14.51
N ILE A 126 0.08 10.13 -14.78
CA ILE A 126 -1.05 10.67 -15.55
C ILE A 126 -1.66 11.89 -14.83
N GLY A 127 -1.88 11.77 -13.52
CA GLY A 127 -2.43 12.85 -12.69
C GLY A 127 -1.53 14.10 -12.65
N ALA A 128 -0.21 13.95 -12.72
CA ALA A 128 0.71 15.09 -12.81
C ALA A 128 0.53 15.87 -14.12
N TYR A 129 0.39 15.18 -15.26
CA TYR A 129 0.09 15.84 -16.53
C TYR A 129 -1.30 16.50 -16.50
N MET A 130 -2.32 15.83 -15.97
CA MET A 130 -3.66 16.40 -15.85
C MET A 130 -3.71 17.65 -14.96
N LYS A 131 -2.85 17.75 -13.93
CA LYS A 131 -2.75 18.98 -13.11
C LYS A 131 -2.12 20.16 -13.85
N LEU A 132 -1.27 19.91 -14.84
CA LEU A 132 -0.58 20.95 -15.61
C LEU A 132 -1.45 21.52 -16.74
N TYR A 133 -2.37 20.72 -17.28
CA TYR A 133 -3.24 21.13 -18.38
C TYR A 133 -4.69 21.28 -17.91
N THR A 134 -5.21 22.50 -17.97
CA THR A 134 -6.64 22.77 -17.67
C THR A 134 -7.60 22.07 -18.64
N ALA A 135 -7.17 21.85 -19.89
CA ALA A 135 -7.84 21.01 -20.87
C ALA A 135 -6.81 20.33 -21.77
N ILE A 136 -6.91 19.01 -21.94
CA ILE A 136 -6.02 18.21 -22.81
C ILE A 136 -6.81 17.13 -23.56
N THR A 137 -6.44 16.87 -24.81
CA THR A 137 -7.04 15.78 -25.59
C THR A 137 -6.43 14.44 -25.21
N THR A 138 -7.23 13.36 -25.28
CA THR A 138 -6.76 12.00 -24.97
C THR A 138 -5.56 11.58 -25.82
N ALA A 139 -5.53 11.96 -27.09
CA ALA A 139 -4.40 11.68 -27.99
C ALA A 139 -3.09 12.34 -27.52
N LYS A 140 -3.16 13.58 -27.03
CA LYS A 140 -1.97 14.31 -26.57
C LYS A 140 -1.49 13.83 -25.20
N LEU A 141 -2.42 13.48 -24.31
CA LEU A 141 -2.08 12.86 -23.03
C LEU A 141 -1.44 11.47 -23.21
N ALA A 142 -1.94 10.68 -24.17
CA ALA A 142 -1.38 9.37 -24.51
C ALA A 142 0.06 9.50 -25.03
N GLN A 143 0.30 10.47 -25.94
CA GLN A 143 1.64 10.81 -26.39
C GLN A 143 2.57 11.26 -25.26
N LEU A 144 2.10 12.10 -24.33
CA LEU A 144 2.90 12.54 -23.18
C LEU A 144 3.23 11.42 -22.20
N CYS A 145 2.41 10.37 -22.15
CA CYS A 145 2.63 9.21 -21.30
C CYS A 145 3.39 8.09 -22.01
N ASP A 146 3.77 8.23 -23.28
CA ASP A 146 4.34 7.15 -24.10
C ASP A 146 3.46 5.87 -24.09
N MET A 147 2.14 6.04 -24.19
CA MET A 147 1.16 4.94 -24.15
C MET A 147 0.15 5.07 -25.29
N ASP A 148 -0.46 3.95 -25.68
CA ASP A 148 -1.55 3.96 -26.65
C ASP A 148 -2.81 4.63 -26.10
N THR A 149 -3.65 5.17 -26.98
CA THR A 149 -4.90 5.83 -26.58
C THR A 149 -5.88 4.89 -25.89
N ASP A 150 -5.89 3.61 -26.27
CA ASP A 150 -6.77 2.62 -25.64
C ASP A 150 -6.24 2.17 -24.28
N ALA A 151 -4.92 1.95 -24.16
CA ALA A 151 -4.29 1.70 -22.87
C ALA A 151 -4.50 2.87 -21.89
N LEU A 152 -4.45 4.12 -22.37
CA LEU A 152 -4.75 5.28 -21.56
C LEU A 152 -6.22 5.29 -21.10
N ARG A 153 -7.18 4.90 -21.95
CA ARG A 153 -8.60 4.82 -21.55
C ARG A 153 -8.80 3.79 -20.44
N ASP A 154 -8.19 2.62 -20.56
CA ASP A 154 -8.26 1.58 -19.53
C ASP A 154 -7.68 2.09 -18.20
N GLN A 155 -6.55 2.81 -18.24
CA GLN A 155 -5.95 3.40 -17.04
C GLN A 155 -6.81 4.53 -16.43
N LEU A 156 -7.46 5.34 -17.26
CA LEU A 156 -8.36 6.40 -16.80
C LEU A 156 -9.61 5.84 -16.10
N MET A 157 -10.09 4.65 -16.49
CA MET A 157 -11.17 3.97 -15.78
C MET A 157 -10.78 3.57 -14.34
N CYS A 158 -9.48 3.43 -14.06
CA CYS A 158 -8.95 3.14 -12.73
C CYS A 158 -8.73 4.39 -11.86
N VAL A 159 -8.89 5.60 -12.42
CA VAL A 159 -8.76 6.87 -11.67
C VAL A 159 -10.10 7.17 -10.99
N VAL A 160 -10.21 6.86 -9.70
CA VAL A 160 -11.34 7.23 -8.82
C VAL A 160 -10.89 8.19 -7.72
#